data_AF-A0AAE4QY56-F1
#
_entry.id   AF-A0AAE4QY56-F1
#
_cell.length_a   1.000
_cell.length_b   1.000
_cell.length_c   1.000
_cell.angle_alpha   90.00
_cell.angle_beta   90.00
_cell.angle_gamma   90.00
#
_symmetry.space_group_name_H-M   'P 1'
#
loop_
_entity.id
_entity.type
_entity.pdbx_description
1 polymer ?
#
loop_
_entity_poly.entity_id
_entity_poly.type
_entity_poly.pdbx_seq_one_letter_code
_entity_poly.pdbx_strand_id
1 'polypeptide(L)'
;MADEDQAADERSGGDRLRAALAEDDDPADLVALIEEAGRTKDRLDQLDAILRGDTDLWAQLTEGRSGKVLEIRVDSVMQEARQLTTVFRQTLAEIRRRRDGGTFSGKLGGLLDDL
;
A
#
# COMPACT_ATOMS: atom_id res chain seq x y z
N MET A 1 0.28 20.96 -24.47
CA MET A 1 0.18 19.49 -24.55
C MET A 1 1.42 18.77 -24.00
N ALA A 2 2.58 19.42 -23.84
CA ALA A 2 3.77 18.83 -23.21
C ALA A 2 3.87 19.01 -21.68
N ASP A 3 2.94 19.75 -21.05
CA ASP A 3 2.98 20.06 -19.61
C ASP A 3 2.31 18.99 -18.72
N GLU A 4 1.27 18.30 -19.22
CA GLU A 4 0.49 17.34 -18.40
C GLU A 4 1.24 16.03 -18.16
N ASP A 5 2.08 15.61 -19.11
CA ASP A 5 2.87 14.37 -19.04
C ASP A 5 4.06 14.52 -18.06
N GLN A 6 4.69 15.70 -17.99
CA GLN A 6 5.80 15.96 -17.07
C GLN A 6 5.31 16.07 -15.61
N ALA A 7 4.13 16.67 -15.39
CA ALA A 7 3.51 16.74 -14.08
C ALA A 7 3.01 15.37 -13.56
N ALA A 8 2.82 14.37 -14.42
CA ALA A 8 2.44 13.01 -14.02
C ALA A 8 3.63 12.19 -13.47
N ASP A 9 4.84 12.52 -13.91
CA ASP A 9 6.09 11.88 -13.49
C ASP A 9 6.52 12.31 -12.07
N GLU A 10 6.20 13.55 -11.67
CA GLU A 10 6.48 14.08 -10.33
C GLU A 10 5.51 13.61 -9.23
N ARG A 11 4.33 13.09 -9.59
CA ARG A 11 3.33 12.66 -8.60
C ARG A 11 3.78 11.41 -7.85
N SER A 12 3.41 11.31 -6.57
CA SER A 12 3.67 10.09 -5.79
C SER A 12 2.87 8.91 -6.34
N GLY A 13 3.26 7.69 -5.96
CA GLY A 13 2.49 6.50 -6.31
C GLY A 13 1.07 6.52 -5.74
N GLY A 14 0.92 7.09 -4.54
CA GLY A 14 -0.33 7.32 -3.84
C GLY A 14 -1.21 8.35 -4.55
N ASP A 15 -0.63 9.46 -5.02
CA ASP A 15 -1.37 10.48 -5.78
C ASP A 15 -1.91 9.92 -7.09
N ARG A 16 -1.08 9.14 -7.82
CA ARG A 16 -1.53 8.44 -9.04
C ARG A 16 -2.64 7.44 -8.74
N LEU A 17 -2.55 6.71 -7.64
CA LEU A 17 -3.59 5.76 -7.22
C LEU A 17 -4.89 6.49 -6.85
N ARG A 18 -4.81 7.58 -6.09
CA ARG A 18 -5.95 8.40 -5.73
C ARG A 18 -6.64 8.94 -6.98
N ALA A 19 -5.88 9.53 -7.91
CA ALA A 19 -6.42 10.05 -9.16
C ALA A 19 -7.08 8.96 -10.01
N ALA A 20 -6.57 7.73 -9.97
CA ALA A 20 -7.15 6.60 -10.69
C ALA A 20 -8.40 6.02 -10.01
N LEU A 21 -8.60 6.25 -8.71
CA LEU A 21 -9.69 5.66 -7.94
C LEU A 21 -10.80 6.63 -7.57
N ALA A 22 -10.54 7.92 -7.42
CA ALA A 22 -11.50 8.90 -6.93
C ALA A 22 -12.52 9.30 -7.99
N GLU A 23 -13.79 9.43 -7.58
CA GLU A 23 -14.90 9.95 -8.38
C GLU A 23 -15.53 11.16 -7.65
N ASP A 24 -16.10 12.11 -8.40
CA ASP A 24 -16.57 13.39 -7.86
C ASP A 24 -17.74 13.26 -6.86
N ASP A 25 -18.51 12.17 -6.96
CA ASP A 25 -19.67 11.86 -6.10
C ASP A 25 -19.38 10.80 -5.03
N ASP A 26 -18.11 10.47 -4.80
CA ASP A 26 -17.72 9.54 -3.75
C ASP A 26 -18.18 10.02 -2.36
N PRO A 27 -18.81 9.15 -1.56
CA PRO A 27 -19.15 9.50 -0.19
C PRO A 27 -17.87 9.70 0.64
N ALA A 28 -17.94 10.58 1.64
CA ALA A 28 -16.77 11.02 2.41
C ALA A 28 -15.96 9.88 3.06
N ASP A 29 -16.62 8.78 3.44
CA ASP A 29 -15.96 7.61 3.99
C ASP A 29 -15.20 6.80 2.94
N LEU A 30 -15.70 6.71 1.70
CA LEU A 30 -14.99 6.12 0.57
C LEU A 30 -13.80 7.00 0.16
N VAL A 31 -13.97 8.32 0.14
CA VAL A 31 -12.87 9.26 -0.11
C VAL A 31 -11.75 9.04 0.92
N ALA A 32 -12.08 9.00 2.21
CA ALA A 32 -11.08 8.75 3.26
C ALA A 32 -10.37 7.40 3.08
N LEU A 33 -11.08 6.36 2.67
CA LEU A 33 -10.50 5.05 2.41
C LEU A 33 -9.54 5.06 1.20
N ILE A 34 -9.87 5.80 0.15
CA ILE A 34 -9.00 6.01 -1.02
C ILE A 34 -7.74 6.80 -0.62
N GLU A 35 -7.86 7.80 0.26
CA GLU A 35 -6.70 8.52 0.79
C GLU A 35 -5.75 7.60 1.56
N GLU A 36 -6.28 6.74 2.43
CA GLU A 36 -5.48 5.76 3.17
C GLU A 36 -4.82 4.72 2.24
N ALA A 37 -5.51 4.32 1.16
CA ALA A 37 -4.90 3.48 0.12
C ALA A 37 -3.71 4.20 -0.54
N GLY A 38 -3.84 5.50 -0.81
CA GLY A 38 -2.76 6.33 -1.34
C GLY A 38 -1.55 6.39 -0.40
N ARG A 39 -1.76 6.69 0.89
CA ARG A 39 -0.70 6.72 1.92
C ARG A 39 0.01 5.37 2.04
N THR A 40 -0.77 4.28 2.01
CA THR A 40 -0.24 2.91 2.06
C THR A 40 0.62 2.60 0.83
N LYS A 41 0.19 3.04 -0.37
CA LYS A 41 0.95 2.87 -1.61
C LYS A 41 2.29 3.60 -1.56
N ASP A 42 2.31 4.86 -1.10
CA ASP A 42 3.55 5.63 -0.97
C ASP A 42 4.54 4.97 -0.02
N ARG A 43 4.05 4.41 1.09
CA ARG A 43 4.92 3.69 2.02
C ARG A 43 5.41 2.35 1.47
N LEU A 44 4.61 1.64 0.65
CA LEU A 44 5.10 0.47 -0.09
C LEU A 44 6.18 0.84 -1.11
N ASP A 45 6.05 1.98 -1.81
CA ASP A 45 7.07 2.47 -2.73
C ASP A 45 8.38 2.81 -2.00
N GLN A 46 8.28 3.43 -0.82
CA GLN A 46 9.44 3.68 0.03
C GLN A 46 10.12 2.38 0.47
N LEU A 47 9.35 1.37 0.91
CA LEU A 47 9.91 0.09 1.33
C LEU A 47 10.53 -0.67 0.15
N ASP A 48 9.95 -0.59 -1.05
CA ASP A 48 10.52 -1.15 -2.28
C ASP A 48 11.82 -0.44 -2.69
N ALA A 49 11.88 0.90 -2.60
CA ALA A 49 13.12 1.66 -2.82
C ALA A 49 14.23 1.25 -1.83
N ILE A 50 13.90 1.10 -0.55
CA ILE A 50 14.83 0.57 0.46
C ILE A 50 15.27 -0.85 0.08
N LEU A 51 14.36 -1.75 -0.27
CA LEU A 51 14.72 -3.13 -0.62
C LEU A 51 15.59 -3.23 -1.88
N ARG A 52 15.46 -2.27 -2.81
CA ARG A 52 16.31 -2.15 -4.02
C ARG A 52 17.67 -1.51 -3.74
N GLY A 53 17.88 -0.92 -2.57
CA GLY A 53 19.09 -0.16 -2.25
C GLY A 53 19.12 1.22 -2.89
N ASP A 54 17.98 1.74 -3.34
CA ASP A 54 17.82 3.05 -3.99
C ASP A 54 17.52 4.16 -2.95
N THR A 55 18.27 4.15 -1.85
CA THR A 55 18.08 5.07 -0.73
C THR A 55 19.40 5.31 -0.01
N ASP A 56 19.64 6.57 0.40
CA ASP A 56 20.89 7.03 1.01
C ASP A 56 21.25 6.35 2.35
N LEU A 57 20.28 5.74 3.03
CA LEU A 57 20.49 4.99 4.28
C LEU A 57 19.77 3.64 4.23
N TRP A 58 20.46 2.62 3.69
CA TRP A 58 19.89 1.29 3.42
C TRP A 58 19.85 0.36 4.65
N ALA A 59 20.77 0.53 5.60
CA ALA A 59 20.80 -0.27 6.82
C ALA A 59 21.61 0.41 7.95
N GLN A 60 21.25 0.10 9.19
CA GLN A 60 22.04 0.48 10.36
C GLN A 60 23.01 -0.67 10.71
N LEU A 61 24.30 -0.37 10.70
CA LEU A 61 25.35 -1.29 11.15
C LEU A 61 25.32 -1.35 12.68
N THR A 62 25.02 -2.51 13.24
CA THR A 62 25.17 -2.77 14.68
C THR A 62 26.40 -3.62 14.94
N GLU A 63 27.13 -3.31 16.01
CA GLU A 63 28.27 -4.15 16.43
C GLU A 63 27.78 -5.57 16.77
N GLY A 64 28.35 -6.58 16.10
CA GLY A 64 28.10 -7.98 16.45
C GLY A 64 28.66 -8.31 17.84
N ARG A 65 28.07 -9.31 18.51
CA ARG A 65 28.40 -9.73 19.90
C ARG A 65 29.88 -10.03 20.19
N SER A 66 30.73 -10.19 19.16
CA SER A 66 32.16 -10.48 19.28
C SER A 66 33.08 -9.35 18.82
N GLY A 67 32.55 -8.16 18.48
CA GLY A 67 33.33 -6.97 18.11
C GLY A 67 34.15 -7.06 16.82
N LYS A 68 34.05 -8.17 16.06
CA LYS A 68 34.83 -8.41 14.84
C LYS A 68 34.02 -8.61 13.56
N VAL A 69 32.70 -8.69 13.67
CA VAL A 69 31.79 -8.82 12.52
C VAL A 69 30.72 -7.75 12.64
N LEU A 70 30.61 -6.90 11.62
CA LEU A 70 29.50 -5.98 11.46
C LEU A 70 28.33 -6.76 10.88
N GLU A 71 27.23 -6.88 11.64
CA GLU A 71 26.00 -7.51 11.16
C GLU A 71 25.11 -6.42 10.55
N ILE A 72 24.77 -6.57 9.27
CA ILE A 72 23.73 -5.77 8.61
C ILE A 72 22.43 -6.57 8.74
N ARG A 73 21.52 -6.08 9.57
CA ARG A 73 20.22 -6.72 9.81
C ARG A 73 19.11 -5.97 9.09
N VAL A 74 18.61 -6.54 8.00
CA VAL A 74 17.45 -6.03 7.21
C VAL A 74 16.21 -6.87 7.52
N ASP A 75 15.97 -7.16 8.79
CA ASP A 75 14.96 -8.17 9.16
C ASP A 75 13.53 -7.60 9.12
N SER A 76 13.36 -6.34 9.54
CA SER A 76 12.03 -5.75 9.73
C SER A 76 11.41 -5.20 8.46
N VAL A 77 12.20 -4.68 7.50
CA VAL A 77 11.70 -4.01 6.29
C VAL A 77 10.90 -4.97 5.41
N MET A 78 11.41 -6.18 5.17
CA MET A 78 10.69 -7.20 4.40
C MET A 78 9.40 -7.66 5.11
N GLN A 79 9.42 -7.72 6.44
CA GLN A 79 8.25 -8.11 7.21
C GLN A 79 7.18 -7.02 7.19
N GLU A 80 7.56 -5.76 7.39
CA GLU A 80 6.69 -4.58 7.29
C GLU A 80 6.08 -4.48 5.89
N ALA A 81 6.88 -4.66 4.83
CA ALA A 81 6.40 -4.64 3.45
C ALA A 81 5.31 -5.70 3.18
N ARG A 82 5.48 -6.92 3.70
CA ARG A 82 4.48 -8.00 3.56
C ARG A 82 3.20 -7.69 4.33
N GLN A 83 3.32 -7.16 5.56
CA GLN A 83 2.17 -6.77 6.38
C GLN A 83 1.40 -5.63 5.71
N LEU A 84 2.11 -4.59 5.29
CA LEU A 84 1.52 -3.44 4.61
C LEU A 84 0.87 -3.83 3.27
N THR A 85 1.49 -4.76 2.52
CA THR A 85 0.89 -5.32 1.29
C THR A 85 -0.45 -6.02 1.58
N THR A 86 -0.56 -6.71 2.70
CA THR A 86 -1.81 -7.37 3.11
C THR A 86 -2.89 -6.34 3.39
N VAL A 87 -2.58 -5.32 4.19
CA VAL A 87 -3.49 -4.20 4.48
C VAL A 87 -3.90 -3.50 3.19
N PHE A 88 -2.94 -3.20 2.31
CA PHE A 88 -3.20 -2.55 1.02
C PHE A 88 -4.21 -3.33 0.16
N ARG A 89 -4.04 -4.65 0.04
CA ARG A 89 -4.97 -5.50 -0.71
C ARG A 89 -6.37 -5.51 -0.09
N GLN A 90 -6.46 -5.52 1.24
CA GLN A 90 -7.75 -5.47 1.95
C GLN A 90 -8.45 -4.13 1.72
N THR A 91 -7.73 -3.02 1.82
CA THR A 91 -8.24 -1.68 1.52
C THR A 91 -8.76 -1.57 0.09
N LEU A 92 -7.99 -2.05 -0.90
CA LEU A 92 -8.43 -2.04 -2.30
C LEU A 92 -9.66 -2.94 -2.54
N ALA A 93 -9.74 -4.08 -1.87
CA ALA A 93 -10.90 -4.96 -1.97
C ALA A 93 -12.16 -4.31 -1.39
N GLU A 94 -12.04 -3.62 -0.26
CA GLU A 94 -13.16 -2.89 0.35
C GLU A 94 -13.61 -1.70 -0.51
N ILE A 95 -12.68 -0.94 -1.10
CA ILE A 95 -13.00 0.14 -2.06
C ILE A 95 -13.83 -0.42 -3.22
N ARG A 96 -13.37 -1.52 -3.85
CA ARG A 96 -14.10 -2.18 -4.96
C ARG A 96 -15.48 -2.65 -4.52
N ARG A 97 -15.57 -3.30 -3.36
CA ARG A 97 -16.83 -3.80 -2.80
C ARG A 97 -17.86 -2.68 -2.60
N ARG A 98 -17.42 -1.50 -2.15
CA ARG A 98 -18.30 -0.33 -1.98
C ARG A 98 -18.74 0.25 -3.32
N ARG A 99 -17.85 0.31 -4.31
CA ARG A 99 -18.19 0.75 -5.68
C ARG A 99 -19.19 -0.17 -6.37
N ASP A 100 -19.05 -1.48 -6.20
CA ASP A 100 -19.97 -2.49 -6.76
C ASP A 100 -21.33 -2.54 -6.04
N GLY A 101 -21.66 -1.50 -5.24
CA GLY A 101 -22.95 -1.32 -4.59
C GLY A 101 -23.25 -2.35 -3.51
N GLY A 102 -22.22 -2.87 -2.81
CA GLY A 102 -22.42 -3.79 -1.69
C GLY A 102 -23.29 -5.00 -2.04
N THR A 103 -23.31 -5.44 -3.30
CA THR A 103 -24.07 -6.62 -3.72
C THR A 103 -23.34 -7.87 -3.25
N PHE A 104 -23.42 -8.13 -1.94
CA PHE A 104 -23.42 -9.49 -1.42
C PHE A 104 -24.83 -10.07 -1.61
N SER A 105 -25.32 -10.09 -2.85
CA SER A 105 -26.49 -10.90 -3.19
C SER A 105 -26.03 -12.33 -3.41
N GLY A 106 -26.23 -13.14 -2.37
CA GLY A 106 -26.56 -14.56 -2.50
C GLY A 106 -25.45 -15.50 -2.95
N LYS A 107 -24.50 -15.85 -2.06
CA LYS A 107 -24.03 -17.26 -1.98
C LYS A 107 -23.24 -17.70 -0.75
N LEU A 108 -22.77 -16.78 0.11
CA LEU A 108 -22.04 -17.19 1.32
C LEU A 108 -22.92 -17.28 2.59
N GLY A 109 -24.09 -16.64 2.61
CA GLY A 109 -25.03 -16.75 3.75
C GLY A 109 -25.72 -18.12 3.85
N GLY A 110 -25.93 -18.82 2.73
CA GLY A 110 -26.58 -20.13 2.74
C GLY A 110 -25.65 -21.31 3.05
N LEU A 111 -24.34 -21.09 3.17
CA LEU A 111 -23.37 -22.18 3.41
C LEU A 111 -23.05 -22.38 4.90
N LEU A 112 -23.55 -21.51 5.78
CA LEU A 112 -23.39 -21.59 7.23
C LEU A 112 -24.67 -22.02 7.96
N ASP A 113 -25.83 -21.99 7.30
CA ASP A 113 -27.11 -22.49 7.85
C ASP A 113 -27.32 -24.00 7.63
N ASP A 114 -26.45 -24.66 6.85
CA ASP A 114 -26.50 -26.09 6.55
C ASP A 114 -25.40 -26.91 7.28
N LEU A 115 -24.85 -26.38 8.38
CA LEU A 115 -23.91 -27.08 9.28
C LEU A 115 -24.47 -27.24 10.69
#